data_AF-A0A4U1ZGB9-F1
#
_entry.id   AF-A0A4U1ZGB9-F1
#
_cell.length_a   1.000
_cell.length_b   1.000
_cell.length_c   1.000
_cell.angle_alpha   90.00
_cell.angle_beta   90.00
_cell.angle_gamma   90.00
#
_symmetry.space_group_name_H-M   'P 1'
#
loop_
_entity.id
_entity.type
_entity.pdbx_description
1 polymer ?
#
loop_
_entity_poly.entity_id
_entity_poly.type
_entity_poly.pdbx_seq_one_letter_code
_entity_poly.pdbx_strand_id
1 'polypeptide(L)' 'YRSFAEAQQEITRYIIGYYCQLRPHQYNGGLTPNESERLYWENSKTVANFS' A
#
# COMPACT_ATOMS: atom_id res chain seq x y z
N TYR A 1 1.17 24.38 -1.81
CA TYR A 1 -0.04 24.21 -2.64
C TYR A 1 -0.70 25.57 -2.81
N ARG A 2 -1.10 25.91 -4.04
CA ARG A 2 -1.74 27.18 -4.39
C ARG A 2 -3.25 27.16 -4.16
N SER A 3 -3.84 25.99 -3.97
CA SER A 3 -5.24 25.81 -3.58
C SER A 3 -5.45 24.53 -2.77
N PHE A 4 -6.60 24.42 -2.11
CA PHE A 4 -7.03 23.18 -1.45
C PHE A 4 -7.16 22.03 -2.44
N ALA A 5 -7.69 22.30 -3.64
CA ALA A 5 -7.82 21.29 -4.69
C ALA A 5 -6.46 20.71 -5.10
N GLU A 6 -5.45 21.57 -5.27
CA GLU A 6 -4.08 21.13 -5.57
C GLU A 6 -3.49 20.31 -4.41
N ALA A 7 -3.67 20.76 -3.16
CA ALA A 7 -3.21 20.02 -1.99
C ALA A 7 -3.84 18.63 -1.91
N GLN A 8 -5.15 18.53 -2.12
CA GLN A 8 -5.88 17.27 -2.12
C GLN A 8 -5.37 16.32 -3.20
N GLN A 9 -5.12 16.83 -4.41
CA GLN A 9 -4.59 16.04 -5.51
C GLN A 9 -3.17 15.52 -5.20
N GLU A 10 -2.31 16.36 -4.65
CA GLU A 10 -0.93 15.98 -4.33
C GLU A 10 -0.85 15.00 -3.17
N ILE A 11 -1.69 15.15 -2.14
CA ILE A 11 -1.81 14.17 -1.06
C ILE A 11 -2.26 12.82 -1.63
N THR A 12 -3.26 12.83 -2.52
CA THR A 12 -3.76 11.61 -3.15
C THR A 12 -2.66 10.93 -3.98
N ARG A 13 -1.91 11.70 -4.78
CA ARG A 13 -0.75 11.21 -5.55
C ARG A 13 0.32 10.61 -4.64
N TYR A 14 0.63 11.27 -3.54
CA TYR A 14 1.61 10.80 -2.58
C TYR A 14 1.18 9.47 -1.95
N ILE A 15 -0.08 9.36 -1.51
CA ILE A 15 -0.59 8.15 -0.86
C ILE A 15 -0.65 6.99 -1.86
N ILE A 16 -1.36 7.14 -2.97
CA ILE A 16 -1.59 6.06 -3.93
C ILE A 16 -0.32 5.69 -4.68
N GLY A 17 0.50 6.68 -5.03
CA GLY A 17 1.76 6.47 -5.74
C GLY A 17 2.87 6.07 -4.78
N TYR A 18 3.54 7.06 -4.19
CA TYR A 18 4.77 6.82 -3.45
C TYR A 18 4.57 5.94 -2.21
N TYR A 19 3.61 6.28 -1.34
CA TYR A 19 3.44 5.57 -0.07
C TYR A 19 3.02 4.11 -0.29
N CYS A 20 1.96 3.87 -1.06
CA CYS A 20 1.44 2.52 -1.25
C CYS A 20 2.31 1.63 -2.16
N GLN A 21 2.99 2.20 -3.17
CA GLN A 21 3.68 1.42 -4.20
C GLN A 21 5.20 1.37 -4.07
N LEU A 22 5.82 2.35 -3.41
CA LEU A 22 7.29 2.51 -3.47
C LEU A 22 7.95 2.58 -2.10
N ARG A 23 7.24 3.06 -1.06
CA ARG A 23 7.86 3.31 0.24
C ARG A 23 8.11 1.98 0.97
N PRO A 24 9.38 1.59 1.22
CA PRO A 24 9.67 0.43 2.04
C PRO A 24 9.27 0.71 3.49
N HIS A 25 8.59 -0.24 4.12
CA HIS A 25 8.07 -0.08 5.47
C HIS A 25 8.69 -1.11 6.42
N GLN A 26 9.43 -0.64 7.44
CA GLN A 26 10.15 -1.53 8.36
C GLN A 26 9.22 -2.51 9.09
N TYR A 27 8.04 -2.05 9.53
CA TYR A 27 7.03 -2.92 10.14
C TYR A 27 6.51 -4.00 9.18
N ASN A 28 6.55 -3.75 7.87
CA ASN A 28 6.16 -4.72 6.85
C ASN A 28 7.35 -5.58 6.36
N GLY A 29 8.44 -5.64 7.13
CA GLY A 29 9.64 -6.36 6.72
C GLY A 29 10.37 -5.72 5.54
N GLY A 30 10.20 -4.41 5.33
CA GLY A 30 10.80 -3.68 4.21
C GLY A 30 9.95 -3.65 2.95
N LEU A 31 8.83 -4.37 2.91
CA LEU A 31 7.91 -4.35 1.77
C LEU A 31 7.10 -3.05 1.71
N THR A 32 6.60 -2.76 0.51
CA THR A 32 5.63 -1.71 0.31
C THR A 32 4.26 -2.12 0.88
N PRO A 33 3.38 -1.15 1.23
CA PRO A 33 2.03 -1.47 1.70
C PRO A 33 1.25 -2.39 0.76
N ASN A 34 1.27 -2.13 -0.56
CA ASN A 34 0.53 -2.96 -1.52
C ASN A 34 1.10 -4.39 -1.62
N GLU A 35 2.42 -4.56 -1.56
CA GLU A 35 3.02 -5.90 -1.56
C GLU A 35 2.66 -6.68 -0.29
N SER A 36 2.63 -5.99 0.85
CA SER A 36 2.27 -6.59 2.13
C SER A 36 0.82 -7.08 2.13
N GLU A 37 -0.09 -6.26 1.61
CA GLU A 37 -1.50 -6.62 1.44
C GLU A 37 -1.67 -7.78 0.44
N ARG A 38 -0.95 -7.76 -0.69
CA ARG A 38 -0.96 -8.88 -1.66
C ARG A 38 -0.55 -10.20 -1.01
N LEU A 39 0.56 -10.21 -0.27
CA LEU A 39 1.03 -11.41 0.43
C LEU A 39 0.05 -11.88 1.50
N TYR A 40 -0.58 -10.94 2.23
CA TYR A 40 -1.62 -11.28 3.19
C TYR A 40 -2.78 -12.03 2.52
N TRP A 41 -3.27 -11.56 1.37
CA TRP A 41 -4.36 -12.23 0.65
C TRP A 41 -3.96 -13.58 0.05
N GLU A 42 -2.75 -13.68 -0.51
CA GLU A 42 -2.22 -14.94 -1.04
C GLU A 42 -2.10 -15.99 0.08
N ASN A 43 -1.53 -15.62 1.23
CA ASN A 43 -1.40 -16.53 2.38
C ASN A 43 -2.75 -16.88 3.01
N SER A 44 -3.67 -15.91 3.10
CA SER A 44 -5.01 -16.14 3.62
C SER A 44 -5.79 -17.17 2.79
N LYS A 45 -5.60 -17.18 1.46
CA LYS A 45 -6.23 -18.19 0.58
C LYS A 45 -5.63 -19.58 0.78
N THR A 46 -4.32 -19.66 0.98
CA THR A 46 -3.63 -20.92 1.26
C THR A 46 -4.14 -21.55 2.56
N VAL A 47 -4.27 -20.79 3.64
CA VAL A 47 -4.72 -21.33 4.94
C VAL A 47 -6.20 -21.68 4.99
N ALA A 48 -7.03 -21.02 4.18
CA ALA A 48 -8.48 -21.29 4.12
C ALA A 48 -8.83 -22.46 3.18
N ASN A 49 -7.84 -23.06 2.51
CA ASN A 49 -8.05 -24.18 1.62
C ASN A 49 -8.10 -25.50 2.41
N PHE A 50 -9.27 -26.12 2.49
CA PHE A 50 -9.50 -27.41 3.18
C PHE A 50 -9.58 -28.60 2.21
N SER A 51 -9.06 -28.46 0.99
CA SER A 51 -9.06 -29.55 -0.02
C SER A 51 -8.22 -30.73 0.42
#